data_AF-A0A0C2PWK8-F1
#
_entry.id   AF-A0A0C2PWK8-F1
#
_cell.length_a   1.000
_cell.length_b   1.000
_cell.length_c   1.000
_cell.angle_alpha   90.00
_cell.angle_beta   90.00
_cell.angle_gamma   90.00
#
_symmetry.space_group_name_H-M   'P 1'
#
loop_
_entity.id
_entity.type
_entity.pdbx_description
1 polymer ?
#
loop_
_entity_poly.entity_id
_entity_poly.type
_entity_poly.pdbx_seq_one_letter_code
_entity_poly.pdbx_strand_id
1 'polypeptide(L)' 'WVRGHKINQVFSVEISSTKTVKVLKEVIKNKNSMSFCDIDALTLVFYKVSFPLDK' A
#
# COMPACT_ATOMS: atom_id res chain seq x y z
N TRP A 1 -14.71 13.55 18.40
CA TRP A 1 -13.31 13.66 17.94
C TRP A 1 -12.93 12.39 17.18
N VAL A 2 -12.72 12.47 15.88
CA VAL A 2 -12.12 11.36 15.11
C VAL A 2 -10.62 11.64 15.07
N ARG A 3 -9.81 10.80 15.73
CA ARG A 3 -8.34 10.88 15.60
C ARG A 3 -7.98 10.33 14.22
N GLY A 4 -7.36 11.16 13.39
CA GLY A 4 -6.73 10.73 12.14
C GLY A 4 -5.79 9.56 12.42
N HIS A 5 -5.80 8.58 11.52
CA HIS A 5 -5.04 7.35 11.65
C HIS A 5 -3.57 7.66 11.97
N LYS A 6 -2.97 6.95 12.94
CA LYS A 6 -1.59 7.19 13.36
C LYS A 6 -0.67 7.07 12.13
N ILE A 7 0.11 8.12 11.89
CA ILE A 7 1.16 8.24 10.85
C ILE A 7 2.12 7.04 10.84
N ASN A 8 2.20 6.31 11.95
CA ASN A 8 3.02 5.13 12.17
C ASN A 8 2.60 3.87 11.37
N GLN A 9 1.55 3.94 10.55
CA GLN A 9 1.16 2.85 9.64
C GLN A 9 1.54 3.11 8.17
N VAL A 10 2.14 4.27 7.87
CA VAL A 10 2.68 4.53 6.53
C VAL A 10 4.01 3.81 6.41
N PHE A 11 4.18 3.01 5.36
CA PHE A 11 5.43 2.33 5.04
C PHE A 11 5.78 2.51 3.57
N SER A 12 7.09 2.58 3.29
CA SER A 12 7.61 2.72 1.94
C SER A 12 7.89 1.35 1.32
N VAL A 13 7.60 1.26 0.02
CA VAL A 13 7.96 0.11 -0.82
C VAL A 13 8.79 0.60 -2.00
N GLU A 14 9.89 -0.08 -2.27
CA GLU A 14 10.71 0.19 -3.44
C GLU A 14 10.19 -0.65 -4.61
N ILE A 15 9.84 0.01 -5.72
CA ILE A 15 9.37 -0.66 -6.93
C ILE A 15 9.77 0.15 -8.16
N SER A 16 10.20 -0.55 -9.21
CA SER A 16 10.44 0.09 -10.51
C SER A 16 9.10 0.47 -11.17
N SER A 17 9.05 1.65 -11.79
CA SER A 17 7.90 2.16 -12.55
C SER A 17 7.48 1.26 -13.72
N THR A 18 8.37 0.37 -14.18
CA THR A 18 8.09 -0.60 -15.25
C THR A 18 7.32 -1.83 -14.78
N LYS A 19 7.17 -2.02 -13.47
CA LYS A 19 6.52 -3.20 -12.90
C LYS A 19 5.01 -3.05 -12.86
N THR A 20 4.33 -4.18 -13.01
CA THR A 20 2.87 -4.25 -12.99
C THR A 20 2.32 -4.05 -11.56
N VAL A 21 1.07 -3.61 -11.46
CA VAL A 21 0.33 -3.49 -10.18
C VAL A 21 0.31 -4.81 -9.39
N LYS A 22 0.32 -5.97 -10.06
CA LYS A 22 0.45 -7.28 -9.39
C LYS A 22 1.74 -7.35 -8.56
N VAL A 23 2.87 -6.93 -9.13
CA VAL A 23 4.16 -6.91 -8.41
C VAL A 23 4.10 -5.93 -7.23
N LEU A 24 3.45 -4.78 -7.39
CA LEU A 24 3.24 -3.83 -6.29
C LEU A 24 2.46 -4.46 -5.12
N LYS A 25 1.39 -5.20 -5.42
CA LYS A 25 0.59 -5.92 -4.41
C LYS A 25 1.43 -6.95 -3.65
N GLU A 26 2.25 -7.74 -4.35
CA GLU A 26 3.16 -8.71 -3.74
C GLU A 26 4.20 -8.03 -2.83
N VAL A 27 4.82 -6.94 -3.30
CA VAL A 27 5.84 -6.21 -2.52
C VAL A 27 5.22 -5.63 -1.24
N ILE A 28 4.01 -5.07 -1.32
CA ILE A 28 3.28 -4.54 -0.17
C ILE A 28 2.98 -5.64 0.84
N LYS A 29 2.46 -6.79 0.37
CA LYS A 29 2.22 -7.97 1.22
C LYS A 29 3.50 -8.43 1.92
N ASN A 30 4.58 -8.62 1.16
CA ASN A 30 5.85 -9.13 1.69
C ASN A 30 6.48 -8.17 2.71
N LYS A 31 6.38 -6.85 2.47
CA LYS A 31 6.93 -5.83 3.37
C LYS A 31 6.21 -5.78 4.71
N ASN A 32 4.91 -6.08 4.72
CA ASN A 32 4.08 -6.06 5.92
C ASN A 32 3.36 -7.40 6.10
N SER A 33 4.13 -8.48 6.03
CA SER A 33 3.63 -9.86 6.07
C SER A 33 2.85 -10.15 7.34
N MET A 34 3.20 -9.53 8.48
CA MET A 34 2.45 -9.68 9.73
C MET A 34 1.00 -9.18 9.61
N SER A 35 0.75 -8.12 8.84
CA SER A 35 -0.60 -7.57 8.66
C SER A 35 -1.36 -8.22 7.49
N PHE A 36 -0.64 -8.84 6.54
CA PHE A 36 -1.20 -9.39 5.31
C PHE A 36 -0.94 -10.90 5.13
N CYS A 37 -0.60 -11.62 6.21
CA CYS A 37 -0.19 -13.02 6.16
C CYS A 37 -1.25 -13.90 5.49
N ASP A 38 -2.50 -13.72 5.89
CA ASP A 38 -3.65 -14.52 5.46
C ASP A 38 -4.40 -13.93 4.25
N ILE A 39 -3.91 -12.81 3.71
CA ILE A 39 -4.53 -12.12 2.58
C ILE A 39 -3.74 -12.46 1.32
N ASP A 40 -4.41 -13.00 0.32
CA ASP A 40 -3.80 -13.18 -1.00
C ASP A 40 -3.51 -11.82 -1.63
N ALA A 41 -2.31 -11.61 -2.17
CA ALA A 41 -1.91 -10.31 -2.68
C ALA A 41 -2.86 -9.82 -3.78
N LEU A 42 -3.44 -10.70 -4.59
CA LEU A 42 -4.39 -10.32 -5.64
C LEU A 42 -5.68 -9.75 -5.07
N THR A 43 -6.07 -10.14 -3.86
CA THR A 43 -7.27 -9.65 -3.17
C THR A 43 -7.12 -8.23 -2.61
N LEU A 44 -5.89 -7.69 -2.57
CA LEU A 44 -5.68 -6.27 -2.22
C LEU A 44 -6.34 -5.37 -3.27
N VAL A 45 -7.33 -4.57 -2.86
CA VAL A 45 -7.99 -3.59 -3.72
C VAL A 45 -7.29 -2.25 -3.57
N PHE A 46 -6.78 -1.70 -4.68
CA PHE A 46 -6.15 -0.38 -4.69
C PHE A 46 -7.12 0.66 -5.22
N TYR A 47 -7.18 1.79 -4.53
CA TYR A 47 -7.93 2.95 -4.96
C TYR A 47 -6.98 3.95 -5.59
N LYS A 48 -7.32 4.42 -6.80
CA LYS A 48 -6.64 5.56 -7.39
C LYS A 48 -7.06 6.80 -6.60
N VAL A 49 -6.16 7.28 -5.76
CA VAL A 49 -6.32 8.55 -5.07
C VAL A 49 -5.76 9.67 -5.93
N SER A 50 -6.59 10.68 -6.14
CA SER A 50 -6.19 11.95 -6.75
C SER A 50 -6.24 13.00 -5.65
N PHE A 51 -5.10 13.24 -5.01
CA PHE A 51 -4.99 14.36 -4.09
C PHE A 51 -4.59 15.60 -4.90
N PRO A 52 -5.20 16.78 -4.64
CA PRO A 52 -4.58 18.01 -5.08
C PRO A 52 -3.20 18.06 -4.41
N LEU A 53 -2.15 18.08 -5.21
CA LEU A 53 -0.83 18.44 -4.70
C LEU A 53 -0.94 19.90 -4.28
N ASP A 54 -1.10 20.13 -2.98
CA ASP A 54 -0.91 21.46 -2.41
C ASP A 54 0.50 21.92 -2.79
N LYS A 55 0.57 23.11 -3.40
CA LYS A 55 1.75 23.65 -4.07
C LYS A 55 2.65 24.40 -3.11
#